data_AF-A0A0D2XPB8-F1
#
_entry.id   AF-A0A0D2XPB8-F1
#
_cell.length_a   1.000
_cell.length_b   1.000
_cell.length_c   1.000
_cell.angle_alpha   90.00
_cell.angle_beta   90.00
_cell.angle_gamma   90.00
#
_symmetry.space_group_name_H-M   'P 1'
#
loop_
_entity.id
_entity.type
_entity.pdbx_description
1 polymer ?
#
loop_
_entity_poly.entity_id
_entity_poly.type
_entity_poly.pdbx_seq_one_letter_code
_entity_poly.pdbx_strand_id
1 'polypeptide(L)'
;MYAKSDVFSPLNRATAALALQVAHLHFSRAGESRMASTVYAFAVVQTKQALAAPAQSKSDSLLMTTLILEAYESAKGVFGREEKLSSQPRTHVLGSIALLKHRGPLNFKDELSWRLVIATRNRLLHHTSHGADELAAVDAIVDIWGHGNVKRPKGPSVEADTLAFRLSQLRLMPMCNLAQRTVINVEADIYPNLHSRPINPGR
;
A
#
# COMPACT_ATOMS: atom_id res chain seq x y z
N MET A 1 2.72 0.31 -20.14
CA MET A 1 2.40 1.71 -19.77
C MET A 1 3.57 2.64 -19.99
N TYR A 2 4.73 2.43 -19.34
CA TYR A 2 5.92 3.29 -19.49
C TYR A 2 6.35 3.55 -20.95
N ALA A 3 6.44 2.52 -21.79
CA ALA A 3 6.87 2.69 -23.19
C ALA A 3 5.95 3.59 -24.05
N LYS A 4 4.75 3.91 -23.57
CA LYS A 4 3.77 4.79 -24.24
C LYS A 4 3.56 6.11 -23.48
N SER A 5 4.26 6.32 -22.36
CA SER A 5 4.10 7.53 -21.54
C SER A 5 4.91 8.68 -22.11
N ASP A 6 4.36 9.89 -22.05
CA ASP A 6 5.08 11.11 -22.40
C ASP A 6 6.40 11.23 -21.63
N VAL A 7 7.44 11.76 -22.28
CA VAL A 7 8.79 11.89 -21.72
C VAL A 7 8.81 12.76 -20.47
N PHE A 8 7.91 13.74 -20.39
CA PHE A 8 7.79 14.64 -19.25
C PHE A 8 6.72 14.21 -18.25
N SER A 9 6.09 13.05 -18.46
CA SER A 9 5.08 12.53 -17.53
C SER A 9 5.71 12.14 -16.19
N PRO A 10 4.95 12.26 -15.09
CA PRO A 10 5.42 11.82 -13.78
C PRO A 10 5.74 10.32 -13.76
N LEU A 11 5.04 9.51 -14.55
CA LEU A 11 5.31 8.08 -14.70
C LEU A 11 6.70 7.82 -15.27
N ASN A 12 7.09 8.58 -16.31
CA ASN A 12 8.40 8.42 -16.92
C ASN A 12 9.51 8.75 -15.91
N ARG A 13 9.39 9.90 -15.23
CA ARG A 13 10.37 10.34 -14.22
C ARG A 13 10.47 9.37 -13.04
N ALA A 14 9.35 8.88 -12.51
CA ALA A 14 9.37 7.90 -11.44
C ALA A 14 10.08 6.62 -11.87
N THR A 15 9.82 6.15 -13.09
CA THR A 15 10.47 4.95 -13.65
C THR A 15 11.97 5.15 -13.84
N ALA A 16 12.37 6.31 -14.36
CA ALA A 16 13.77 6.68 -14.53
C ALA A 16 14.50 6.76 -13.18
N ALA A 17 13.88 7.35 -12.16
CA ALA A 17 14.44 7.39 -10.81
C ALA A 17 14.67 5.99 -10.25
N LEU A 18 13.67 5.10 -10.37
CA LEU A 18 13.81 3.70 -9.94
C LEU A 18 14.94 2.98 -10.70
N ALA A 19 15.01 3.15 -12.01
CA ALA A 19 16.06 2.53 -12.82
C ALA A 19 17.46 3.00 -12.42
N LEU A 20 17.62 4.32 -12.20
CA LEU A 20 18.88 4.90 -11.71
C LEU A 20 19.24 4.39 -10.33
N GLN A 21 18.26 4.23 -9.43
CA GLN A 21 18.49 3.68 -8.11
C GLN A 21 18.96 2.23 -8.20
N VAL A 22 18.25 1.38 -8.95
CA VAL A 22 18.63 -0.04 -9.13
C VAL A 22 20.00 -0.16 -9.79
N ALA A 23 20.30 0.62 -10.82
CA ALA A 23 21.63 0.65 -11.44
C ALA A 23 22.71 1.03 -10.42
N HIS A 24 22.48 2.08 -9.63
CA HIS A 24 23.42 2.49 -8.58
C HIS A 24 23.68 1.38 -7.56
N LEU A 25 22.66 0.61 -7.18
CA LEU A 25 22.82 -0.53 -6.27
C LEU A 25 23.71 -1.64 -6.85
N HIS A 26 23.72 -1.82 -8.17
CA HIS A 26 24.57 -2.81 -8.82
C HIS A 26 26.01 -2.32 -9.04
N PHE A 27 26.22 -1.02 -9.25
CA PHE A 27 27.54 -0.47 -9.61
C PHE A 27 28.28 0.23 -8.47
N SER A 28 27.59 0.70 -7.43
CA SER A 28 28.19 1.40 -6.30
C SER A 28 28.04 0.60 -5.00
N ARG A 29 29.15 0.44 -4.28
CA ARG A 29 29.21 -0.30 -3.01
C ARG A 29 28.72 0.50 -1.79
N ALA A 30 28.49 1.81 -1.94
CA ALA A 30 28.02 2.67 -0.85
C ALA A 30 27.36 3.97 -1.34
N GLY A 31 26.52 4.55 -0.47
CA GLY A 31 25.96 5.90 -0.62
C GLY A 31 24.64 5.97 -1.40
N GLU A 32 23.97 7.13 -1.30
CA GLU A 32 22.74 7.43 -2.03
C GLU A 32 23.06 7.90 -3.46
N SER A 33 22.24 7.49 -4.44
CA SER A 33 22.36 8.00 -5.81
C SER A 33 21.78 9.41 -5.91
N ARG A 34 22.63 10.44 -5.86
CA ARG A 34 22.22 11.85 -6.00
C ARG A 34 21.39 12.11 -7.25
N MET A 35 21.73 11.44 -8.36
CA MET A 35 20.97 11.54 -9.60
C MET A 35 19.57 10.92 -9.45
N ALA A 36 19.47 9.72 -8.88
CA ALA A 36 18.18 9.06 -8.68
C ALA A 36 17.27 9.89 -7.76
N SER A 37 17.81 10.43 -6.66
CA SER A 37 17.06 11.27 -5.71
C SER A 37 16.57 12.58 -6.32
N THR A 38 17.36 13.18 -7.21
CA THR A 38 16.95 14.40 -7.93
C THR A 38 15.77 14.09 -8.87
N VAL A 39 15.88 13.02 -9.66
CA VAL A 39 14.81 12.61 -10.59
C VAL A 39 13.55 12.20 -9.83
N TYR A 40 13.70 11.50 -8.69
CA TYR A 40 12.61 11.14 -7.80
C TYR A 40 11.87 12.38 -7.26
N ALA A 41 12.59 13.38 -6.76
CA ALA A 41 11.98 14.62 -6.27
C ALA A 41 11.13 15.31 -7.35
N PHE A 42 11.63 15.37 -8.59
CA PHE A 42 10.85 15.87 -9.71
C PHE A 42 9.59 15.04 -9.99
N ALA A 43 9.70 13.71 -9.93
CA ALA A 43 8.56 12.82 -10.11
C ALA A 43 7.48 13.06 -9.04
N VAL A 44 7.86 13.26 -7.77
CA VAL A 44 6.94 13.58 -6.68
C VAL A 44 6.22 14.91 -6.93
N VAL A 45 6.96 15.96 -7.32
CA VAL A 45 6.36 17.28 -7.62
C VAL A 45 5.36 17.18 -8.77
N GLN A 46 5.74 16.51 -9.87
CA GLN A 46 4.84 16.33 -11.01
C GLN A 46 3.62 15.45 -10.66
N THR A 47 3.79 14.44 -9.81
CA THR A 47 2.69 13.61 -9.30
C THR A 47 1.69 14.47 -8.53
N LYS A 48 2.18 15.37 -7.66
CA LYS A 48 1.32 16.32 -6.94
C LYS A 48 0.57 17.26 -7.88
N GLN A 49 1.21 17.73 -8.94
CA GLN A 49 0.55 18.55 -9.97
C GLN A 49 -0.53 17.76 -10.73
N ALA A 50 -0.24 16.52 -11.11
CA ALA A 50 -1.18 15.64 -11.80
C ALA A 50 -2.40 15.29 -10.92
N LEU A 51 -2.22 15.17 -9.59
CA LEU A 51 -3.33 14.98 -8.64
C LEU A 51 -4.32 16.15 -8.63
N ALA A 52 -3.85 17.39 -8.88
CA ALA A 52 -4.71 18.56 -8.92
C ALA A 52 -5.59 18.62 -10.19
N ALA A 53 -5.24 17.89 -11.24
CA ALA A 53 -5.98 17.85 -12.49
C ALA A 53 -7.04 16.73 -12.49
N PRO A 54 -8.36 17.03 -12.57
CA PRO A 54 -9.43 16.03 -12.42
C PRO A 54 -9.36 14.87 -13.43
N ALA A 55 -8.89 15.12 -14.64
CA ALA A 55 -8.74 14.08 -15.67
C ALA A 55 -7.56 13.13 -15.37
N GLN A 56 -6.50 13.65 -14.76
CA GLN A 56 -5.29 12.88 -14.47
C GLN A 56 -5.37 12.15 -13.12
N SER A 57 -6.09 12.73 -12.15
CA SER A 57 -6.24 12.19 -10.79
C SER A 57 -6.86 10.79 -10.74
N LYS A 58 -7.57 10.36 -11.79
CA LYS A 58 -8.18 9.02 -11.90
C LYS A 58 -7.49 8.08 -12.89
N SER A 59 -6.37 8.50 -13.48
CA SER A 59 -5.69 7.75 -14.53
C SER A 59 -4.91 6.54 -13.99
N ASP A 60 -4.81 5.47 -14.80
CA ASP A 60 -3.93 4.33 -14.50
C ASP A 60 -2.47 4.77 -14.43
N SER A 61 -2.08 5.74 -15.24
CA SER A 61 -0.72 6.29 -15.25
C SER A 61 -0.34 6.88 -13.90
N LEU A 62 -1.25 7.62 -13.26
CA LEU A 62 -0.99 8.23 -11.97
C LEU A 62 -0.91 7.18 -10.84
N LEU A 63 -1.82 6.19 -10.85
CA LEU A 63 -1.74 5.07 -9.91
C LEU A 63 -0.47 4.25 -10.09
N MET A 64 -0.04 3.99 -11.33
CA MET A 64 1.23 3.32 -11.60
C MET A 64 2.41 4.16 -11.10
N THR A 65 2.33 5.48 -11.27
CA THR A 65 3.38 6.39 -10.79
C THR A 65 3.55 6.26 -9.27
N THR A 66 2.47 6.29 -8.49
CA THR A 66 2.58 6.14 -7.02
C THR A 66 3.15 4.79 -6.61
N LEU A 67 2.81 3.70 -7.31
CA LEU A 67 3.40 2.39 -7.07
C LEU A 67 4.91 2.35 -7.38
N ILE A 68 5.36 3.03 -8.42
CA ILE A 68 6.79 3.12 -8.76
C ILE A 68 7.56 4.01 -7.77
N LEU A 69 6.97 5.12 -7.32
CA LEU A 69 7.58 5.96 -6.28
C LEU A 69 7.78 5.18 -4.99
N GLU A 70 6.85 4.29 -4.65
CA GLU A 70 7.04 3.35 -3.55
C GLU A 70 8.17 2.36 -3.86
N ALA A 71 8.16 1.71 -5.03
CA ALA A 71 9.24 0.79 -5.39
C ALA A 71 10.64 1.44 -5.29
N TYR A 72 10.75 2.73 -5.62
CA TYR A 72 11.97 3.52 -5.42
C TYR A 72 12.35 3.64 -3.94
N GLU A 73 11.43 4.10 -3.08
CA GLU A 73 11.68 4.28 -1.64
C GLU A 73 12.11 2.96 -0.98
N SER A 74 11.44 1.87 -1.33
CA SER A 74 11.79 0.55 -0.82
C SER A 74 13.14 0.04 -1.34
N ALA A 75 13.47 0.25 -2.61
CA ALA A 75 14.80 -0.08 -3.13
C ALA A 75 15.90 0.75 -2.45
N LYS A 76 15.60 2.01 -2.12
CA LYS A 76 16.49 2.86 -1.33
C LYS A 76 16.62 2.34 0.12
N GLY A 77 15.54 1.92 0.75
CA GLY A 77 15.51 1.46 2.15
C GLY A 77 16.17 0.10 2.39
N VAL A 78 16.00 -0.87 1.47
CA VAL A 78 16.56 -2.23 1.61
C VAL A 78 18.08 -2.25 1.47
N PHE A 79 18.63 -1.38 0.62
CA PHE A 79 20.06 -1.40 0.27
C PHE A 79 20.83 -0.15 0.74
N GLY A 80 20.12 0.85 1.25
CA GLY A 80 20.73 1.98 1.95
C GLY A 80 21.30 1.52 3.29
N ARG A 81 22.55 1.85 3.57
CA ARG A 81 23.26 1.55 4.84
C ARG A 81 22.71 2.32 6.06
N GLU A 82 21.47 2.80 6.02
CA GLU A 82 20.84 3.46 7.16
C GLU A 82 20.14 2.40 8.01
N GLU A 83 20.83 1.94 9.05
CA GLU A 83 20.36 0.98 10.09
C GLU A 83 19.14 1.48 10.91
N LYS A 84 18.37 2.46 10.43
CA LYS A 84 17.25 3.09 11.16
C LYS A 84 16.02 3.40 10.28
N LEU A 85 15.67 2.56 9.33
CA LEU A 85 14.46 2.75 8.51
C LEU A 85 13.31 1.78 8.85
N SER A 86 13.17 1.43 10.14
CA SER A 86 11.97 0.77 10.70
C SER A 86 10.67 1.58 10.49
N SER A 87 10.77 2.82 10.01
CA SER A 87 9.65 3.74 9.83
C SER A 87 9.71 4.50 8.50
N GLN A 88 10.10 3.85 7.40
CA GLN A 88 9.92 4.49 6.09
C GLN A 88 8.43 4.82 5.90
N PRO A 89 8.10 6.10 5.63
CA PRO A 89 6.72 6.54 5.59
C PRO A 89 6.02 5.86 4.40
N ARG A 90 4.99 5.08 4.69
CA ARG A 90 4.18 4.30 3.73
C ARG A 90 3.29 5.18 2.85
N THR A 91 3.69 6.44 2.63
CA THR A 91 2.87 7.49 2.06
C THR A 91 2.41 7.18 0.65
N HIS A 92 3.27 6.56 -0.17
CA HIS A 92 2.92 6.20 -1.55
C HIS A 92 1.99 4.97 -1.62
N VAL A 93 2.10 4.03 -0.68
CA VAL A 93 1.13 2.90 -0.56
C VAL A 93 -0.23 3.45 -0.17
N LEU A 94 -0.31 4.25 0.90
CA LEU A 94 -1.55 4.86 1.36
C LEU A 94 -2.15 5.78 0.28
N GLY A 95 -1.31 6.53 -0.42
CA GLY A 95 -1.71 7.35 -1.57
C GLY A 95 -2.28 6.51 -2.72
N SER A 96 -1.71 5.34 -2.98
CA SER A 96 -2.24 4.39 -3.98
C SER A 96 -3.61 3.84 -3.57
N ILE A 97 -3.83 3.55 -2.28
CA ILE A 97 -5.15 3.14 -1.76
C ILE A 97 -6.17 4.27 -1.88
N ALA A 98 -5.78 5.50 -1.53
CA ALA A 98 -6.64 6.67 -1.68
C ALA A 98 -7.03 6.91 -3.15
N LEU A 99 -6.08 6.74 -4.08
CA LEU A 99 -6.33 6.78 -5.52
C LEU A 99 -7.30 5.67 -5.96
N LEU A 100 -7.13 4.44 -5.49
CA LEU A 100 -8.07 3.36 -5.79
C LEU A 100 -9.49 3.71 -5.32
N LYS A 101 -9.66 4.23 -4.10
CA LYS A 101 -10.96 4.71 -3.61
C LYS A 101 -11.52 5.81 -4.51
N HIS A 102 -10.70 6.80 -4.89
CA HIS A 102 -11.10 7.92 -5.72
C HIS A 102 -11.51 7.50 -7.15
N ARG A 103 -10.86 6.47 -7.70
CA ARG A 103 -11.12 5.93 -9.05
C ARG A 103 -12.42 5.13 -9.13
N GLY A 104 -12.80 4.42 -8.06
CA GLY A 104 -14.03 3.65 -7.98
C GLY A 104 -14.17 2.62 -9.13
N PRO A 105 -15.25 2.64 -9.94
CA PRO A 105 -15.48 1.67 -11.00
C PRO A 105 -14.37 1.60 -12.06
N LEU A 106 -13.59 2.68 -12.24
CA LEU A 106 -12.49 2.71 -13.22
C LEU A 106 -11.40 1.69 -12.93
N ASN A 107 -11.29 1.19 -11.70
CA ASN A 107 -10.36 0.15 -11.31
C ASN A 107 -10.61 -1.19 -12.02
N PHE A 108 -11.79 -1.38 -12.60
CA PHE A 108 -12.22 -2.62 -13.24
C PHE A 108 -12.54 -2.45 -14.73
N LYS A 109 -12.19 -1.29 -15.31
CA LYS A 109 -12.56 -0.96 -16.69
C LYS A 109 -11.91 -1.91 -17.72
N ASP A 110 -10.69 -2.34 -17.44
CA ASP A 110 -9.89 -3.23 -18.28
C ASP A 110 -8.89 -4.02 -17.43
N GLU A 111 -8.18 -4.95 -18.09
CA GLU A 111 -7.19 -5.81 -17.44
C GLU A 111 -6.03 -5.02 -16.81
N LEU A 112 -5.63 -3.90 -17.42
CA LEU A 112 -4.53 -3.08 -16.93
C LEU A 112 -4.89 -2.41 -15.60
N SER A 113 -6.07 -1.78 -15.54
CA SER A 113 -6.58 -1.18 -14.31
C SER A 113 -6.69 -2.22 -13.20
N TRP A 114 -7.15 -3.43 -13.53
CA TRP A 114 -7.25 -4.52 -12.57
C TRP A 114 -5.90 -4.98 -12.03
N ARG A 115 -4.90 -5.13 -12.90
CA ARG A 115 -3.52 -5.46 -12.50
C ARG A 115 -2.93 -4.41 -11.55
N LEU A 116 -3.32 -3.13 -11.67
CA LEU A 116 -2.89 -2.10 -10.71
C LEU A 116 -3.56 -2.25 -9.34
N VAL A 117 -4.82 -2.68 -9.28
CA VAL A 117 -5.47 -3.02 -8.00
C VAL A 117 -4.70 -4.15 -7.31
N ILE A 118 -4.42 -5.21 -8.06
CA ILE A 118 -3.63 -6.36 -7.58
C ILE A 118 -2.25 -5.92 -7.10
N ALA A 119 -1.53 -5.13 -7.90
CA ALA A 119 -0.19 -4.66 -7.55
C ALA A 119 -0.21 -3.82 -6.26
N THR A 120 -1.17 -2.91 -6.11
CA THR A 120 -1.35 -2.11 -4.89
C THR A 120 -1.59 -3.00 -3.68
N ARG A 121 -2.41 -4.03 -3.85
CA ARG A 121 -2.70 -4.97 -2.77
C ARG A 121 -1.50 -5.81 -2.39
N ASN A 122 -0.81 -6.41 -3.35
CA ASN A 122 0.40 -7.19 -3.10
C ASN A 122 1.45 -6.33 -2.39
N ARG A 123 1.50 -5.03 -2.72
CA ARG A 123 2.37 -4.09 -2.04
C ARG A 123 1.95 -3.84 -0.60
N LEU A 124 0.66 -3.61 -0.34
CA LEU A 124 0.16 -3.48 1.02
C LEU A 124 0.51 -4.72 1.86
N LEU A 125 0.26 -5.92 1.32
CA LEU A 125 0.54 -7.18 2.02
C LEU A 125 2.02 -7.38 2.36
N HIS A 126 2.92 -6.90 1.51
CA HIS A 126 4.36 -6.91 1.79
C HIS A 126 4.72 -5.96 2.95
N HIS A 127 3.96 -4.89 3.13
CA HIS A 127 4.17 -3.90 4.19
C HIS A 127 3.43 -4.23 5.50
N THR A 128 2.35 -5.02 5.47
CA THR A 128 1.49 -5.34 6.63
C THR A 128 2.09 -6.36 7.60
N SER A 129 3.41 -6.31 7.82
CA SER A 129 4.04 -7.13 8.84
C SER A 129 4.03 -6.48 10.22
N HIS A 130 3.85 -5.15 10.38
CA HIS A 130 4.16 -4.41 11.62
C HIS A 130 3.25 -3.16 11.90
N GLY A 131 1.99 -3.30 12.38
CA GLY A 131 1.29 -2.19 13.08
C GLY A 131 -0.24 -2.05 12.92
N ALA A 132 -0.84 -1.03 13.58
CA ALA A 132 -2.30 -0.80 13.67
C ALA A 132 -2.91 0.00 12.50
N ASP A 133 -2.17 0.93 11.87
CA ASP A 133 -2.57 1.62 10.61
C ASP A 133 -2.80 0.64 9.45
N GLU A 134 -2.30 -0.59 9.60
CA GLU A 134 -2.38 -1.67 8.63
C GLU A 134 -3.78 -2.26 8.51
N LEU A 135 -4.53 -2.30 9.62
CA LEU A 135 -5.88 -2.89 9.63
C LEU A 135 -6.83 -2.01 8.81
N ALA A 136 -6.77 -0.69 8.98
CA ALA A 136 -7.57 0.27 8.21
C ALA A 136 -7.23 0.26 6.70
N ALA A 137 -5.96 0.05 6.35
CA ALA A 137 -5.52 -0.09 4.97
C ALA A 137 -5.98 -1.43 4.36
N VAL A 138 -5.94 -2.52 5.12
CA VAL A 138 -6.45 -3.83 4.70
C VAL A 138 -7.97 -3.77 4.51
N ASP A 139 -8.70 -3.20 5.46
CA ASP A 139 -10.16 -3.01 5.39
C ASP A 139 -10.54 -2.17 4.17
N ALA A 140 -9.81 -1.09 3.92
CA ALA A 140 -9.99 -0.28 2.72
C ALA A 140 -9.85 -1.09 1.41
N ILE A 141 -8.91 -2.03 1.36
CA ILE A 141 -8.76 -2.89 0.18
C ILE A 141 -9.86 -3.96 0.15
N VAL A 142 -10.25 -4.52 1.29
CA VAL A 142 -11.38 -5.45 1.38
C VAL A 142 -12.65 -4.78 0.87
N ASP A 143 -12.90 -3.52 1.20
CA ASP A 143 -14.04 -2.74 0.69
C ASP A 143 -13.96 -2.53 -0.82
N ILE A 144 -12.80 -2.09 -1.34
CA ILE A 144 -12.58 -1.92 -2.79
C ILE A 144 -12.82 -3.23 -3.54
N TRP A 145 -12.40 -4.36 -2.94
CA TRP A 145 -12.54 -5.69 -3.53
C TRP A 145 -13.94 -6.28 -3.31
N GLY A 146 -14.59 -5.93 -2.21
CA GLY A 146 -15.86 -6.46 -1.71
C GLY A 146 -17.09 -5.91 -2.43
N HIS A 147 -16.97 -4.79 -3.15
CA HIS A 147 -18.01 -4.30 -4.06
C HIS A 147 -18.21 -5.27 -5.25
N GLY A 148 -18.97 -6.32 -4.98
CA GLY A 148 -19.22 -7.49 -5.81
C GLY A 148 -20.29 -7.32 -6.89
N ASN A 149 -20.26 -6.26 -7.68
CA ASN A 149 -21.16 -6.15 -8.83
C ASN A 149 -20.49 -5.68 -10.14
N VAL A 150 -19.16 -5.50 -10.14
CA VAL A 150 -18.42 -5.15 -11.36
C VAL A 150 -17.81 -6.43 -11.93
N LYS A 151 -18.03 -6.71 -13.22
CA LYS A 151 -17.47 -7.89 -13.92
C LYS A 151 -15.95 -7.88 -13.77
N ARG A 152 -15.43 -8.68 -12.84
CA ARG A 152 -13.99 -8.86 -12.67
C ARG A 152 -13.41 -9.54 -13.92
N PRO A 153 -12.22 -9.13 -14.38
CA PRO A 153 -11.50 -9.88 -15.40
C PRO A 153 -11.30 -11.32 -14.94
N LYS A 154 -11.54 -12.30 -15.81
CA LYS A 154 -11.31 -13.72 -15.54
C LYS A 154 -9.98 -14.14 -16.17
N GLY A 155 -9.23 -15.00 -15.49
CA GLY A 155 -8.00 -15.58 -16.02
C GLY A 155 -7.12 -16.21 -14.93
N PRO A 156 -6.16 -17.08 -15.31
CA PRO A 156 -5.34 -17.82 -14.36
C PRO A 156 -4.54 -16.92 -13.41
N SER A 157 -4.03 -15.78 -13.92
CA SER A 157 -3.30 -14.81 -13.10
C SER A 157 -4.19 -14.17 -12.04
N VAL A 158 -5.43 -13.84 -12.38
CA VAL A 158 -6.40 -13.23 -11.46
C VAL A 158 -6.82 -14.21 -10.36
N GLU A 159 -6.93 -15.49 -10.70
CA GLU A 159 -7.24 -16.56 -9.73
C GLU A 159 -6.10 -16.77 -8.75
N ALA A 160 -4.85 -16.87 -9.23
CA ALA A 160 -3.66 -16.93 -8.39
C ALA A 160 -3.55 -15.68 -7.48
N ASP A 161 -3.77 -14.51 -8.07
CA ASP A 161 -4.08 -13.21 -7.44
C ASP A 161 -4.97 -13.30 -6.22
N THR A 162 -6.16 -13.84 -6.46
CA THR A 162 -7.24 -13.94 -5.48
C THR A 162 -6.89 -14.93 -4.38
N LEU A 163 -6.26 -16.06 -4.71
CA LEU A 163 -5.83 -17.07 -3.75
C LEU A 163 -4.73 -16.55 -2.83
N ALA A 164 -3.73 -15.86 -3.38
CA ALA A 164 -2.67 -15.22 -2.60
C ALA A 164 -3.26 -14.23 -1.57
N PHE A 165 -4.38 -13.57 -1.90
CA PHE A 165 -5.07 -12.68 -0.95
C PHE A 165 -5.64 -13.41 0.23
N ARG A 166 -6.40 -14.46 -0.07
CA ARG A 166 -7.16 -15.18 0.93
C ARG A 166 -6.17 -15.80 1.90
N LEU A 167 -5.06 -16.31 1.38
CA LEU A 167 -3.96 -16.82 2.17
C LEU A 167 -3.31 -15.75 3.04
N SER A 168 -3.11 -14.52 2.54
CA SER A 168 -2.59 -13.43 3.38
C SER A 168 -3.59 -12.99 4.46
N GLN A 169 -4.89 -12.93 4.16
CA GLN A 169 -5.92 -12.63 5.16
C GLN A 169 -5.95 -13.70 6.26
N LEU A 170 -5.86 -14.97 5.88
CA LEU A 170 -5.76 -16.09 6.83
C LEU A 170 -4.50 -16.01 7.70
N ARG A 171 -3.36 -15.56 7.15
CA ARG A 171 -2.12 -15.33 7.91
C ARG A 171 -2.23 -14.16 8.89
N LEU A 172 -3.05 -13.15 8.59
CA LEU A 172 -3.26 -11.99 9.46
C LEU A 172 -4.30 -12.25 10.56
N MET A 173 -5.21 -13.23 10.40
CA MET A 173 -6.20 -13.60 11.43
C MET A 173 -5.60 -13.94 12.81
N PRO A 174 -4.50 -14.72 12.93
CA PRO A 174 -3.83 -14.95 14.21
C PRO A 174 -3.32 -13.66 14.88
N MET A 175 -2.90 -12.66 14.10
CA MET A 175 -2.40 -11.37 14.61
C MET A 175 -3.53 -10.52 15.19
N CYS A 176 -4.72 -10.54 14.58
CA CYS A 176 -5.92 -9.90 15.15
C CYS A 176 -6.37 -10.58 16.46
N ASN A 177 -6.29 -11.91 16.54
CA ASN A 177 -6.64 -12.66 17.75
C ASN A 177 -5.65 -12.43 18.90
N LEU A 178 -4.36 -12.23 18.60
CA LEU A 178 -3.36 -11.86 19.59
C LEU A 178 -3.54 -10.41 20.06
N ALA A 179 -3.76 -9.47 19.15
CA ALA A 179 -4.01 -8.06 19.50
C ALA A 179 -5.23 -7.91 20.43
N GLN A 180 -6.32 -8.63 20.13
CA GLN A 180 -7.50 -8.69 21.01
C GLN A 180 -7.19 -9.31 22.38
N ARG A 181 -6.39 -10.38 22.44
CA ARG A 181 -5.97 -10.99 23.73
C ARG A 181 -5.08 -10.08 24.57
N THR A 182 -4.17 -9.31 23.97
CA THR A 182 -3.36 -8.32 24.72
C THR A 182 -4.20 -7.15 25.25
N VAL A 183 -5.19 -6.66 24.49
CA VAL A 183 -6.09 -5.60 24.98
C VAL A 183 -6.96 -6.11 26.12
N ILE A 184 -7.52 -7.32 26.01
CA ILE A 184 -8.32 -7.95 27.07
C ILE A 184 -7.50 -8.22 28.34
N ASN A 185 -6.23 -8.64 28.21
CA ASN A 185 -5.37 -8.87 29.37
C ASN A 185 -4.94 -7.57 30.07
N VAL A 186 -4.68 -6.49 29.31
CA VAL A 186 -4.36 -5.17 29.90
C VAL A 186 -5.59 -4.59 30.63
N GLU A 187 -6.80 -4.80 30.10
CA GLU A 187 -8.03 -4.33 30.74
C GLU A 187 -8.38 -5.15 32.02
N ALA A 188 -8.07 -6.45 32.02
CA ALA A 188 -8.22 -7.33 33.19
C ALA A 188 -7.20 -7.03 34.31
N ASP A 189 -5.97 -6.64 33.97
CA ASP A 189 -4.93 -6.30 34.95
C ASP A 189 -5.12 -4.90 35.57
N ILE A 190 -5.85 -3.99 34.90
CA ILE A 190 -6.13 -2.65 35.41
C ILE A 190 -7.37 -2.61 36.33
N TYR A 191 -8.30 -3.58 36.20
CA TYR A 191 -9.51 -3.65 37.04
C TYR A 191 -9.78 -5.08 37.57
N PRO A 192 -9.03 -5.57 38.57
CA PRO A 192 -9.23 -6.93 39.09
C PRO A 192 -10.49 -7.11 39.96
N ASN A 193 -11.27 -6.07 40.27
CA ASN A 193 -12.33 -6.15 41.29
C ASN A 193 -13.54 -5.24 41.01
N LEU A 194 -14.32 -5.53 39.95
CA LEU A 194 -15.59 -4.84 39.76
C LEU A 194 -16.79 -5.74 39.45
N HIS A 195 -16.82 -7.00 39.91
CA HIS A 195 -18.08 -7.76 39.97
C HIS A 195 -18.16 -8.68 41.19
N SER A 196 -18.82 -8.20 42.26
CA SER A 196 -19.78 -9.00 43.05
C SER A 196 -20.37 -8.18 44.22
N ARG A 197 -21.45 -7.45 43.95
CA ARG A 197 -22.51 -7.27 44.96
C ARG A 197 -23.86 -7.50 44.29
N PRO A 198 -24.63 -8.52 44.71
CA PRO A 198 -25.99 -8.67 44.24
C PRO A 198 -26.85 -7.56 44.83
N ILE A 199 -27.52 -6.80 43.98
CA ILE A 199 -28.58 -5.87 44.36
C ILE A 199 -29.78 -6.72 44.73
N ASN A 200 -30.14 -6.70 46.01
CA ASN A 200 -31.35 -7.32 46.53
C ASN A 200 -32.52 -6.33 46.34
N PRO A 201 -33.56 -6.62 45.56
CA PRO A 201 -34.75 -5.77 45.50
C PRO A 201 -35.64 -6.09 46.71
N GLY A 202 -35.96 -5.06 47.49
CA GLY A 202 -36.42 -5.19 48.86
C GLY A 202 -37.80 -5.82 49.10
N ARG A 203 -37.96 -6.28 50.34
CA ARG A 203 -39.07 -5.95 51.24
C ARG A 203 -38.55 -5.92 52.67
#